data_AF-A0A1V9EGV2-F1
#
_entry.id   AF-A0A1V9EGV2-F1
#
_cell.length_a   1.000
_cell.length_b   1.000
_cell.length_c   1.000
_cell.angle_alpha   90.00
_cell.angle_beta   90.00
_cell.angle_gamma   90.00
#
_symmetry.space_group_name_H-M   'P 1'
#
loop_
_entity.id
_entity.type
_entity.pdbx_description
1 polymer ?
#
loop_
_entity_poly.entity_id
_entity_poly.type
_entity_poly.pdbx_seq_one_letter_code
_entity_poly.pdbx_strand_id
1 'polypeptide(L)'
;MSIEKELYIVDTIEIKDPILIKFKENGHYLNNVLVPKESLDYVRKDDTSCLNFLCSHNGYLFLLAAEFSCLVNNLLYYYPSLEHSRFYNKLQTHLRNAEQDIVLVPVDKNTNKLKEQNGWRYSEIYPRKFLLCLAKGSAINRCQGKYEIRFKNMDNVYFKVLCPVTW
;
A
#
# COMPACT_ATOMS: atom_id res chain seq x y z
N MET A 1 12.21 22.53 15.36
CA MET A 1 11.96 21.52 14.30
C MET A 1 10.58 21.80 13.73
N SER A 2 10.50 22.30 12.49
CA SER A 2 9.20 22.32 11.78
C SER A 2 8.78 20.89 11.55
N ILE A 3 7.60 20.50 12.01
CA ILE A 3 6.99 19.20 11.69
C ILE A 3 6.67 19.27 10.18
N GLU A 4 7.62 18.82 9.37
CA GLU A 4 7.45 18.72 7.92
C GLU A 4 6.40 17.64 7.66
N LYS A 5 5.28 18.04 7.07
CA LYS A 5 4.14 17.23 6.64
C LYS A 5 4.55 15.81 6.20
N GLU A 6 4.29 14.83 7.06
CA GLU A 6 4.73 13.44 6.86
C GLU A 6 3.76 12.62 6.00
N LEU A 7 2.52 13.09 5.85
CA LEU A 7 1.46 12.45 5.07
C LEU A 7 0.64 13.50 4.32
N TYR A 8 0.37 13.25 3.04
CA TYR A 8 -0.56 14.01 2.21
C TYR A 8 -1.58 13.07 1.61
N ILE A 9 -2.87 13.36 1.82
CA ILE A 9 -3.94 12.69 1.09
C ILE A 9 -4.15 13.48 -0.19
N VAL A 10 -3.97 12.81 -1.33
CA VAL A 10 -3.89 13.47 -2.64
C VAL A 10 -5.25 13.42 -3.33
N ASP A 11 -5.73 12.20 -3.60
CA ASP A 11 -6.93 11.98 -4.41
C ASP A 11 -7.44 10.55 -4.23
N THR A 12 -8.56 10.22 -4.87
CA THR A 12 -8.97 8.85 -5.19
C THR A 12 -8.60 8.51 -6.62
N ILE A 13 -7.97 7.35 -6.84
CA ILE A 13 -7.62 6.85 -8.17
C ILE A 13 -8.32 5.53 -8.45
N GLU A 14 -8.55 5.26 -9.73
CA GLU A 14 -9.02 3.96 -10.21
C GLU A 14 -7.91 3.30 -11.02
N ILE A 15 -7.59 2.04 -10.69
CA ILE A 15 -6.63 1.23 -11.44
C ILE A 15 -7.41 0.11 -12.11
N LYS A 16 -7.29 0.05 -13.44
CA LYS A 16 -7.90 -1.02 -14.23
C LYS A 16 -7.10 -2.31 -14.04
N ASP A 17 -7.82 -3.38 -13.72
CA ASP A 17 -7.26 -4.73 -13.52
C ASP A 17 -6.01 -4.74 -12.62
N PRO A 18 -6.13 -4.29 -11.37
CA PRO A 18 -4.99 -4.15 -10.47
C PRO A 18 -4.45 -5.52 -10.05
N ILE A 19 -3.12 -5.61 -9.98
CA ILE A 19 -2.39 -6.76 -9.45
C ILE A 19 -1.71 -6.36 -8.16
N LEU A 20 -1.96 -7.13 -7.12
CA LEU A 20 -1.22 -7.07 -5.87
C LEU A 20 -0.02 -8.02 -5.95
N ILE A 21 1.18 -7.48 -5.82
CA ILE A 21 2.43 -8.23 -5.74
C ILE A 21 2.90 -8.22 -4.29
N LYS A 22 3.17 -9.41 -3.76
CA LYS A 22 3.67 -9.63 -2.41
C LYS A 22 5.13 -10.09 -2.48
N PHE A 23 6.03 -9.27 -1.94
CA PHE A 23 7.45 -9.59 -1.84
C PHE A 23 7.73 -10.22 -0.48
N LYS A 24 8.56 -11.27 -0.45
CA LYS A 24 9.13 -11.80 0.80
C LYS A 24 10.61 -11.44 0.87
N GLU A 25 10.92 -10.28 1.44
CA GLU A 25 12.29 -9.81 1.57
C GLU A 25 12.80 -10.03 3.00
N ASN A 26 14.05 -10.50 3.14
CA ASN A 26 14.74 -10.72 4.42
C ASN A 26 13.96 -11.58 5.45
N GLY A 27 13.27 -12.62 4.97
CA GLY A 27 12.65 -13.65 5.81
C GLY A 27 11.29 -13.30 6.43
N HIS A 28 10.95 -12.01 6.59
CA HIS A 28 9.77 -11.59 7.36
C HIS A 28 8.94 -10.46 6.77
N TYR A 29 9.50 -9.61 5.91
CA TYR A 29 8.82 -8.40 5.47
C TYR A 29 7.95 -8.67 4.24
N LEU A 30 6.65 -8.39 4.37
CA LEU A 30 5.67 -8.49 3.29
C LEU A 30 5.40 -7.09 2.77
N ASN A 31 6.15 -6.71 1.74
CA ASN A 31 5.86 -5.49 1.01
C ASN A 31 4.82 -5.80 -0.06
N ASN A 32 3.69 -5.10 0.01
CA ASN A 32 2.62 -5.21 -0.96
C ASN A 32 2.76 -4.06 -1.96
N VAL A 33 2.95 -4.37 -3.24
CA VAL A 33 2.97 -3.37 -4.31
C VAL A 33 1.77 -3.62 -5.20
N LEU A 34 1.04 -2.55 -5.51
CA LEU A 34 -0.06 -2.61 -6.46
C LEU A 34 0.37 -1.99 -7.78
N VAL A 35 0.17 -2.73 -8.86
CA VAL A 35 0.49 -2.33 -10.25
C VAL A 35 -0.67 -2.63 -11.19
N PRO A 36 -0.82 -1.92 -12.31
CA PRO A 36 -1.66 -2.38 -13.42
C PRO A 36 -1.19 -3.75 -13.93
N LYS A 37 -2.11 -4.62 -14.35
CA LYS A 37 -1.76 -5.96 -14.87
C LYS A 37 -0.79 -5.92 -16.06
N GLU A 38 -0.94 -4.95 -16.94
CA GLU A 38 -0.05 -4.72 -18.08
C GLU A 38 1.41 -4.44 -17.67
N SER A 39 1.64 -3.90 -16.47
CA SER A 39 3.00 -3.67 -15.97
C SER A 39 3.76 -4.96 -15.76
N LEU A 40 3.07 -6.10 -15.52
CA LEU A 40 3.73 -7.40 -15.34
C LEU A 40 4.47 -7.88 -16.59
N ASP A 41 4.04 -7.49 -17.79
CA ASP A 41 4.67 -7.90 -19.04
C ASP A 41 6.08 -7.27 -19.20
N TYR A 42 6.35 -6.18 -18.47
CA TYR A 42 7.61 -5.44 -18.50
C TYR A 42 8.51 -5.73 -17.28
N VAL A 43 8.02 -6.50 -16.32
CA VAL A 43 8.81 -6.92 -15.16
C VAL A 43 9.85 -7.93 -15.62
N ARG A 44 11.13 -7.57 -15.52
CA ARG A 44 12.21 -8.51 -15.79
C ARG A 44 12.12 -9.66 -14.80
N LYS A 45 12.29 -10.89 -15.28
CA LYS A 45 12.21 -12.10 -14.43
C LYS A 45 13.21 -12.03 -13.26
N ASP A 46 14.32 -11.33 -13.43
CA ASP A 46 15.40 -11.24 -12.46
C ASP A 46 15.18 -10.12 -11.43
N ASP A 47 14.13 -9.31 -11.59
CA ASP A 47 13.77 -8.26 -10.65
C ASP A 47 12.99 -8.86 -9.48
N THR A 48 13.62 -8.84 -8.30
CA THR A 48 13.12 -9.51 -7.10
C THR A 48 12.86 -8.56 -5.94
N SER A 49 13.16 -7.26 -6.10
CA SER A 49 13.06 -6.31 -4.98
C SER A 49 11.82 -5.43 -5.06
N CYS A 50 11.13 -5.26 -3.92
CA CYS A 50 10.00 -4.34 -3.79
C CYS A 50 10.37 -2.92 -4.22
N LEU A 51 11.57 -2.45 -3.87
CA LEU A 51 11.99 -1.09 -4.16
C LEU A 51 12.11 -0.85 -5.67
N ASN A 52 12.60 -1.84 -6.42
CA ASN A 52 12.70 -1.73 -7.88
C ASN A 52 11.31 -1.62 -8.52
N PHE A 53 10.31 -2.34 -8.00
CA PHE A 53 8.93 -2.21 -8.49
C PHE A 53 8.33 -0.85 -8.19
N LEU A 54 8.61 -0.29 -7.01
CA LEU A 54 8.18 1.06 -6.65
C LEU A 54 8.83 2.12 -7.56
N CYS A 55 10.12 1.98 -7.87
CA CYS A 55 10.88 2.98 -8.63
C CYS A 55 10.72 2.86 -10.16
N SER A 56 10.75 1.64 -10.71
CA SER A 56 10.91 1.39 -12.15
C SER A 56 9.59 1.12 -12.88
N HIS A 57 8.54 0.75 -12.15
CA HIS A 57 7.29 0.23 -12.75
C HIS A 57 6.05 1.04 -12.35
N ASN A 58 6.24 2.29 -11.92
CA ASN A 58 5.18 3.14 -11.38
C ASN A 58 4.38 2.46 -10.25
N GLY A 59 5.04 1.57 -9.49
CA GLY A 59 4.42 0.84 -8.41
C GLY A 59 3.90 1.76 -7.31
N TYR A 60 2.82 1.32 -6.68
CA TYR A 60 2.27 1.96 -5.50
C TYR A 60 2.47 1.04 -4.31
N LEU A 61 2.93 1.58 -3.19
CA LEU A 61 2.92 0.84 -1.94
C LEU A 61 1.46 0.63 -1.55
N PHE A 62 1.05 -0.62 -1.39
CA PHE A 62 -0.31 -0.94 -1.02
C PHE A 62 -0.40 -1.24 0.47
N LEU A 63 -1.30 -0.56 1.16
CA LEU A 63 -1.60 -0.81 2.56
C LEU A 63 -3.03 -1.32 2.71
N LEU A 64 -3.19 -2.32 3.58
CA LEU A 64 -4.48 -2.71 4.10
C LEU A 64 -5.07 -1.57 4.95
N ALA A 65 -6.39 -1.54 5.11
CA ALA A 65 -7.07 -0.51 5.89
C ALA A 65 -6.52 -0.37 7.32
N ALA A 66 -6.17 -1.48 7.98
CA ALA A 66 -5.56 -1.48 9.31
C ALA A 66 -4.18 -0.79 9.34
N GLU A 67 -3.33 -1.06 8.36
CA GLU A 67 -1.99 -0.46 8.24
C GLU A 67 -2.10 1.03 7.91
N PHE A 68 -3.03 1.37 7.02
CA PHE A 68 -3.30 2.75 6.66
C PHE A 68 -3.93 3.56 7.81
N SER A 69 -4.76 2.94 8.64
CA SER A 69 -5.32 3.56 9.87
C SER A 69 -4.24 4.04 10.82
N CYS A 70 -3.14 3.29 10.97
CA CYS A 70 -2.00 3.74 11.76
C CYS A 70 -1.41 5.06 11.22
N LEU A 71 -1.25 5.20 9.89
CA LEU A 71 -0.75 6.43 9.29
C LEU A 71 -1.68 7.62 9.57
N VAL A 72 -2.98 7.43 9.43
CA VAL A 72 -3.98 8.47 9.69
C VAL A 72 -4.01 8.86 11.16
N ASN A 73 -3.95 7.89 12.09
CA ASN A 73 -3.95 8.18 13.52
C ASN A 73 -2.67 8.91 13.96
N ASN A 74 -1.52 8.54 13.41
CA ASN A 74 -0.27 9.27 13.65
C ASN A 74 -0.38 10.72 13.15
N LEU A 75 -0.97 10.96 11.98
CA LEU A 75 -1.21 12.32 11.48
C LEU A 75 -2.09 13.14 12.44
N LEU A 76 -3.17 12.55 12.96
CA LEU A 76 -4.09 13.20 13.90
C LEU A 76 -3.42 13.53 15.24
N TYR A 77 -2.55 12.64 15.74
CA TYR A 77 -1.77 12.89 16.95
C TYR A 77 -0.91 14.17 16.83
N TYR A 78 -0.29 14.40 15.66
CA TYR A 78 0.51 15.61 15.42
C TYR A 78 -0.32 16.84 15.03
N TYR A 79 -1.52 16.64 14.48
CA TYR A 79 -2.42 17.72 14.06
C TYR A 79 -3.86 17.48 14.58
N PRO A 80 -4.10 17.65 15.89
CA PRO A 80 -5.40 17.33 16.50
C PRO A 80 -6.57 18.09 15.89
N SER A 81 -6.34 19.29 15.34
CA SER A 81 -7.35 20.08 14.62
C SER A 81 -8.01 19.33 13.46
N LEU A 82 -7.34 18.33 12.88
CA LEU A 82 -7.89 17.51 11.79
C LEU A 82 -9.03 16.59 12.27
N GLU A 83 -9.16 16.31 13.56
CA GLU A 83 -10.29 15.53 14.13
C GLU A 83 -11.63 16.23 13.94
N HIS A 84 -11.64 17.56 13.79
CA HIS A 84 -12.87 18.30 13.50
C HIS A 84 -13.23 18.30 12.01
N SER A 85 -12.34 17.80 11.15
CA SER A 85 -12.62 17.69 9.72
C SER A 85 -13.60 16.57 9.44
N ARG A 86 -14.70 16.90 8.77
CA ARG A 86 -15.67 15.92 8.28
C ARG A 86 -15.02 14.83 7.42
N PHE A 87 -14.00 15.19 6.65
CA PHE A 87 -13.28 14.26 5.79
C PHE A 87 -12.51 13.21 6.62
N TYR A 88 -11.69 13.66 7.58
CA TYR A 88 -10.87 12.74 8.39
C TYR A 88 -11.72 11.85 9.29
N ASN A 89 -12.83 12.37 9.84
CA ASN A 89 -13.80 11.55 10.57
C ASN A 89 -14.40 10.45 9.68
N LYS A 90 -14.85 10.78 8.47
CA LYS A 90 -15.36 9.79 7.51
C LYS A 90 -14.30 8.74 7.16
N LEU A 91 -13.06 9.18 6.93
CA LEU A 91 -11.93 8.31 6.64
C LEU A 91 -11.65 7.35 7.80
N GLN A 92 -11.53 7.84 9.03
CA GLN A 92 -11.30 7.00 10.20
C GLN A 92 -12.42 5.98 10.43
N THR A 93 -13.69 6.40 10.31
CA THR A 93 -14.83 5.49 10.43
C THR A 93 -14.76 4.39 9.39
N HIS A 94 -14.45 4.73 8.13
CA HIS A 94 -14.30 3.71 7.10
C HIS A 94 -13.11 2.79 7.35
N LEU A 95 -11.93 3.29 7.74
CA LEU A 95 -10.78 2.44 8.00
C LEU A 95 -11.01 1.47 9.17
N ARG A 96 -11.86 1.83 10.13
CA ARG A 96 -12.30 0.95 11.22
C ARG A 96 -13.32 -0.10 10.77
N ASN A 97 -14.19 0.26 9.82
CA ASN A 97 -15.30 -0.57 9.35
C ASN A 97 -14.98 -1.35 8.08
N ALA A 98 -13.86 -1.06 7.42
CA ALA A 98 -13.36 -1.83 6.30
C ALA A 98 -13.09 -3.24 6.82
N GLU A 99 -13.96 -4.19 6.47
CA GLU A 99 -13.69 -5.60 6.70
C GLU A 99 -12.47 -5.99 5.84
N GLN A 100 -12.05 -7.25 5.86
CA GLN A 100 -11.02 -7.74 4.93
C GLN A 100 -11.55 -7.80 3.48
N ASP A 101 -12.18 -6.72 3.00
CA ASP A 101 -12.91 -6.52 1.74
C ASP A 101 -12.03 -6.64 0.49
N ILE A 102 -10.76 -7.02 0.67
CA ILE A 102 -9.85 -7.32 -0.41
C ILE A 102 -10.07 -8.77 -0.80
N VAL A 103 -10.85 -8.97 -1.87
CA VAL A 103 -10.93 -10.27 -2.52
C VAL A 103 -9.66 -10.47 -3.33
N LEU A 104 -8.80 -11.37 -2.86
CA LEU A 104 -7.62 -11.84 -3.61
C LEU A 104 -8.03 -13.02 -4.48
N VAL A 105 -8.02 -12.82 -5.79
CA VAL A 105 -8.29 -13.89 -6.74
C VAL A 105 -6.96 -14.49 -7.19
N PRO A 106 -6.74 -15.80 -7.01
CA PRO A 106 -5.59 -16.49 -7.60
C PRO A 106 -5.61 -16.33 -9.12
N VAL A 107 -4.48 -15.96 -9.72
CA VAL A 107 -4.41 -15.68 -11.17
C VAL A 107 -4.54 -16.94 -12.02
N ASP A 108 -4.24 -18.12 -11.46
CA ASP A 108 -4.44 -19.39 -12.15
C ASP A 108 -5.74 -20.08 -11.69
N LYS A 109 -6.78 -19.95 -12.51
CA LYS A 109 -8.10 -20.57 -12.29
C LYS A 109 -8.09 -22.10 -12.41
N ASN A 110 -7.08 -22.68 -13.06
CA ASN A 110 -7.00 -24.12 -13.31
C ASN A 110 -6.24 -24.86 -12.21
N THR A 111 -5.25 -24.20 -11.61
CA THR A 111 -4.45 -24.81 -10.52
C THR A 111 -4.80 -24.26 -9.15
N ASN A 112 -5.56 -23.18 -9.06
CA ASN A 112 -5.88 -22.45 -7.83
C ASN A 112 -4.61 -22.04 -7.03
N LYS A 113 -3.45 -21.99 -7.71
CA LYS A 113 -2.15 -21.69 -7.11
C LYS A 113 -1.79 -20.23 -7.36
N LEU A 114 -1.26 -19.59 -6.31
CA LEU A 114 -0.53 -18.33 -6.46
C LEU A 114 0.68 -18.61 -7.36
N LYS A 115 0.86 -17.80 -8.41
CA LYS A 115 2.08 -17.84 -9.20
C LYS A 115 3.20 -17.23 -8.35
N GLU A 116 4.11 -18.09 -7.91
CA GLU A 116 5.35 -17.70 -7.26
C GLU A 116 6.42 -17.56 -8.35
N GLN A 117 6.99 -16.37 -8.46
CA GLN A 117 8.01 -16.06 -9.44
C GLN A 117 9.15 -15.37 -8.69
N ASN A 118 10.31 -16.04 -8.64
CA ASN A 118 11.58 -15.46 -8.18
C ASN A 118 11.48 -14.62 -6.89
N GLY A 119 10.85 -15.17 -5.84
CA GLY A 119 10.79 -14.55 -4.51
C GLY A 119 9.59 -13.64 -4.24
N TRP A 120 8.71 -13.43 -5.21
CA TRP A 120 7.43 -12.74 -5.03
C TRP A 120 6.25 -13.56 -5.55
N ARG A 121 5.05 -13.23 -5.04
CA ARG A 121 3.78 -13.85 -5.43
C ARG A 121 2.82 -12.75 -5.84
N TYR A 122 1.89 -13.05 -6.74
CA TYR A 122 0.91 -12.04 -7.15
C TYR A 122 -0.52 -12.58 -7.23
N SER A 123 -1.48 -11.67 -7.07
CA SER A 123 -2.92 -11.93 -7.06
C SER A 123 -3.66 -10.78 -7.72
N GLU A 124 -4.77 -11.07 -8.38
CA GLU A 124 -5.73 -10.02 -8.74
C GLU A 124 -6.46 -9.55 -7.47
N ILE A 125 -6.77 -8.26 -7.40
CA ILE A 125 -7.44 -7.64 -6.27
C ILE A 125 -8.73 -6.95 -6.74
N TYR A 126 -9.82 -7.19 -6.02
CA TYR A 126 -11.05 -6.41 -6.10
C TYR A 126 -11.22 -5.80 -4.71
N PRO A 127 -10.95 -4.49 -4.53
CA PRO A 127 -11.50 -3.36 -5.30
C PRO A 127 -10.57 -2.73 -6.37
N ARG A 128 -11.14 -1.86 -7.23
CA ARG A 128 -10.43 -1.09 -8.29
C ARG A 128 -10.20 0.38 -7.94
N LYS A 129 -10.86 0.89 -6.91
CA LYS A 129 -10.75 2.28 -6.43
C LYS A 129 -9.92 2.34 -5.16
N PHE A 130 -9.03 3.31 -5.10
CA PHE A 130 -8.04 3.44 -4.05
C PHE A 130 -7.88 4.90 -3.63
N LEU A 131 -7.67 5.15 -2.35
CA LEU A 131 -7.20 6.43 -1.85
C LEU A 131 -5.69 6.52 -2.09
N LEU A 132 -5.24 7.56 -2.78
CA LEU A 132 -3.83 7.87 -3.03
C LEU A 132 -3.30 8.87 -2.02
N CYS A 133 -2.19 8.50 -1.39
CA CYS A 133 -1.47 9.35 -0.45
C CYS A 133 0.02 9.40 -0.77
N LEU A 134 0.68 10.47 -0.34
CA LEU A 134 2.13 10.56 -0.26
C LEU A 134 2.53 10.47 1.21
N ALA A 135 3.28 9.45 1.59
CA ALA A 135 3.77 9.26 2.95
C ALA A 135 5.30 9.23 2.98
N LYS A 136 5.92 9.97 3.90
CA LYS A 136 7.36 9.83 4.16
C LYS A 136 7.67 8.43 4.69
N GLY A 137 8.80 7.87 4.31
CA GLY A 137 9.27 6.58 4.82
C GLY A 137 9.35 6.54 6.35
N SER A 138 9.68 7.67 6.99
CA SER A 138 9.68 7.78 8.45
C SER A 138 8.30 7.52 9.07
N ALA A 139 7.21 7.97 8.44
CA ALA A 139 5.85 7.74 8.92
C ALA A 139 5.41 6.28 8.71
N ILE A 140 5.80 5.68 7.57
CA ILE A 140 5.56 4.26 7.28
C ILE A 140 6.29 3.38 8.30
N ASN A 141 7.56 3.65 8.56
CA ASN A 141 8.40 2.89 9.51
C ASN A 141 7.89 2.96 10.96
N ARG A 142 7.14 4.01 11.35
CA ARG A 142 6.51 4.11 12.68
C ARG A 142 5.29 3.21 12.83
N CYS A 143 4.66 2.80 11.73
CA CYS A 143 3.52 1.90 11.75
C CYS A 143 4.00 0.44 11.82
N GLN A 144 4.30 -0.01 13.05
CA GLN A 144 4.68 -1.39 13.32
C GLN A 144 3.47 -2.32 13.27
N GLY A 145 3.58 -3.43 12.55
CA GLY A 145 2.52 -4.42 12.41
C GLY A 145 3.07 -5.82 12.14
N LYS A 146 2.17 -6.81 12.07
CA LYS A 146 2.52 -8.22 11.76
C LYS A 146 3.13 -8.38 10.37
N TYR A 147 2.80 -7.48 9.45
CA TYR A 147 3.32 -7.39 8.09
C TYR A 147 4.14 -6.11 7.99
N GLU A 148 5.31 -6.13 8.61
CA GLU A 148 6.09 -4.92 8.71
C GLU A 148 6.65 -4.53 7.33
N ILE A 149 6.48 -3.26 6.96
CA ILE A 149 7.07 -2.66 5.76
C ILE A 149 8.21 -1.78 6.27
N ARG A 150 9.46 -2.17 5.99
CA ARG A 150 10.65 -1.39 6.38
C ARG A 150 11.51 -1.10 5.17
N PHE A 151 11.69 0.18 4.89
CA PHE A 151 12.66 0.66 3.91
C PHE A 151 13.84 1.33 4.63
N LYS A 152 14.97 0.63 4.71
CA LYS A 152 16.20 1.18 5.32
C LYS A 152 16.67 2.40 4.53
N ASN A 153 17.11 3.45 5.23
CA ASN A 153 17.65 4.68 4.68
C ASN A 153 16.68 5.47 3.78
N MET A 154 15.36 5.28 3.93
CA MET A 154 14.34 5.95 3.13
C MET A 154 13.43 6.88 3.94
N ASP A 155 13.86 7.29 5.12
CA ASP A 155 13.03 8.07 6.06
C ASP A 155 12.52 9.40 5.47
N ASN A 156 13.31 10.02 4.59
CA ASN A 156 13.00 11.30 3.93
C ASN A 156 12.40 11.15 2.53
N VAL A 157 12.18 9.92 2.06
CA VAL A 157 11.59 9.66 0.74
C VAL A 157 10.08 9.57 0.86
N TYR A 158 9.36 10.20 -0.07
CA TYR A 158 7.91 10.04 -0.17
C TYR A 158 7.55 8.83 -1.03
N PHE A 159 6.68 7.99 -0.50
CA PHE A 159 6.11 6.86 -1.19
C PHE A 159 4.68 7.18 -1.62
N LYS A 160 4.31 6.76 -2.83
CA LYS A 160 2.91 6.72 -3.28
C LYS A 160 2.24 5.54 -2.60
N VAL A 161 1.32 5.80 -1.70
CA VAL A 161 0.61 4.81 -0.90
C VAL A 161 -0.84 4.72 -1.37
N LEU A 162 -1.32 3.49 -1.59
CA LEU A 162 -2.70 3.19 -1.89
C LEU A 162 -3.36 2.41 -0.75
N CYS A 163 -4.58 2.82 -0.41
CA CYS A 163 -5.48 2.08 0.45
C CYS A 163 -6.77 1.79 -0.32
N PRO A 164 -7.33 0.58 -0.26
CA PRO A 164 -8.65 0.33 -0.84
C PRO A 164 -9.70 1.21 -0.16
N VAL A 165 -10.67 1.69 -0.94
CA VAL A 165 -11.84 2.41 -0.44
C VAL A 165 -13.10 1.88 -1.09
N THR A 166 -14.21 1.86 -0.35
CA THR A 166 -15.49 1.32 -0.83
C THR A 166 -16.61 2.37 -0.95
N TRP A 167 -16.32 3.66 -0.72
CA TRP A 167 -17.30 4.76 -0.82
C TRP A 167 -17.26 5.54 -2.14
#